data_AF-A0A7R7J9N5-F1
#
_entry.id   AF-A0A7R7J9N5-F1
#
_cell.length_a   1.000
_cell.length_b   1.000
_cell.length_c   1.000
_cell.angle_alpha   90.00
_cell.angle_beta   90.00
_cell.angle_gamma   90.00
#
_symmetry.space_group_name_H-M   'P 1'
#
loop_
_entity.id
_entity.type
_entity.pdbx_description
1 polymer ?
#
loop_
_entity_poly.entity_id
_entity_poly.type
_entity_poly.pdbx_seq_one_letter_code
_entity_poly.pdbx_strand_id
1 'polypeptide(L)' 'MPDKNSKKKKKNSQMIIRINDQERAEFISLCEDLDTSAAREVRRFIREFIAKHNEQNTL' A
#
# COMPACT_ATOMS: atom_id res chain seq x y z
N MET A 1 6.67 33.31 25.95
CA MET A 1 7.44 32.76 24.79
C MET A 1 6.46 32.00 23.91
N PRO A 2 6.38 32.25 22.59
CA PRO A 2 5.32 31.70 21.76
C PRO A 2 5.57 30.23 21.39
N ASP A 3 4.52 29.43 21.59
CA ASP A 3 4.40 28.00 21.33
C ASP A 3 4.70 27.61 19.88
N LYS A 4 5.70 26.74 19.69
CA LYS A 4 5.92 26.03 18.41
C LYS A 4 4.84 24.95 18.26
N ASN A 5 3.73 25.33 17.64
CA ASN A 5 2.75 24.41 17.08
C ASN A 5 3.41 23.55 15.99
N SER A 6 4.00 22.44 16.40
CA SER A 6 4.47 21.39 15.50
C SER A 6 3.23 20.70 14.92
N LYS A 7 2.83 21.10 13.70
CA LYS A 7 1.88 20.36 12.87
C LYS A 7 2.40 18.93 12.72
N LYS A 8 1.95 18.02 13.59
CA LYS A 8 2.25 16.58 13.52
C LYS A 8 1.80 16.12 12.14
N LYS A 9 2.75 15.79 11.26
CA LYS A 9 2.46 15.12 9.98
C LYS A 9 1.52 13.97 10.30
N LYS A 10 0.31 13.98 9.72
CA LYS A 10 -0.66 12.89 9.88
C LYS A 10 0.07 11.59 9.55
N LYS A 11 0.28 10.74 10.56
CA LYS A 11 0.86 9.42 10.34
C LYS A 11 -0.12 8.70 9.42
N ASN A 12 0.37 8.26 8.25
CA ASN A 12 -0.44 7.43 7.37
C ASN A 12 -0.90 6.18 8.16
N SER A 13 -2.16 5.79 8.01
CA SER A 13 -2.68 4.59 8.66
C SER A 13 -1.98 3.35 8.10
N GLN A 14 -1.62 2.42 8.98
CA GLN A 14 -1.02 1.14 8.61
C GLN A 14 -2.13 0.10 8.37
N MET A 15 -1.99 -0.70 7.30
CA MET A 15 -2.83 -1.86 7.01
C MET A 15 -2.02 -3.13 7.31
N ILE A 16 -2.58 -4.04 8.11
CA ILE A 16 -1.97 -5.33 8.44
C ILE A 16 -2.78 -6.42 7.73
N ILE A 17 -2.12 -7.21 6.90
CA ILE A 17 -2.71 -8.36 6.20
C ILE A 17 -2.00 -9.62 6.69
N ARG A 18 -2.79 -10.66 6.98
CA ARG A 18 -2.27 -12.00 7.28
C ARG A 18 -2.49 -12.87 6.06
N ILE A 19 -1.41 -13.50 5.60
CA ILE A 19 -1.38 -14.49 4.51
C ILE A 19 -0.52 -15.66 4.98
N ASN A 20 -0.54 -16.78 4.24
CA ASN A 20 0.32 -17.91 4.57
C ASN A 20 1.80 -17.61 4.23
N ASP A 21 2.71 -18.35 4.85
CA ASP A 21 4.15 -18.09 4.73
C ASP A 21 4.69 -18.34 3.30
N GLN A 22 4.12 -19.32 2.60
CA GLN A 22 4.53 -19.67 1.23
C GLN A 22 4.18 -18.54 0.26
N GLU A 23 2.94 -18.06 0.28
CA GLU A 23 2.45 -16.96 -0.56
C GLU A 23 3.24 -15.67 -0.28
N ARG A 24 3.56 -15.40 1.00
CA ARG A 24 4.42 -14.28 1.37
C ARG A 24 5.81 -14.41 0.75
N ALA A 25 6.43 -15.58 0.83
CA ALA A 25 7.78 -15.82 0.32
C ALA A 25 7.82 -15.66 -1.20
N GLU A 26 6.86 -16.25 -1.91
CA GLU A 26 6.71 -16.14 -3.37
C GLU A 26 6.51 -14.67 -3.79
N PHE A 27 5.64 -13.92 -3.09
CA PHE A 27 5.41 -12.51 -3.40
C PHE A 27 6.64 -11.63 -3.17
N ILE A 28 7.39 -11.86 -2.08
CA ILE A 28 8.60 -11.08 -1.79
C ILE A 28 9.70 -11.40 -2.80
N SER A 29 9.92 -12.67 -3.14
CA SER A 29 10.91 -13.07 -4.16
C SER A 29 10.61 -12.40 -5.49
N LEU A 30 9.35 -12.41 -5.93
CA LEU A 30 8.96 -11.75 -7.16
C LEU A 30 9.17 -10.23 -7.12
N CYS A 31 8.95 -9.59 -5.96
CA CYS A 31 9.25 -8.17 -5.80
C CYS A 31 10.75 -7.88 -5.96
N GLU A 32 11.61 -8.73 -5.42
CA GLU A 32 13.06 -8.60 -5.54
C GLU A 32 13.52 -8.78 -6.99
N ASP A 33 12.98 -9.79 -7.70
CA ASP A 33 13.28 -10.03 -9.12
C ASP A 33 12.88 -8.87 -10.04
N LEU A 34 11.83 -8.13 -9.66
CA LEU A 34 11.30 -6.98 -10.40
C LEU A 34 11.88 -5.63 -9.94
N ASP A 35 12.90 -5.62 -9.06
CA ASP A 35 13.48 -4.42 -8.45
C ASP A 35 12.39 -3.47 -7.87
N THR A 36 11.45 -4.07 -7.13
CA THR A 36 10.32 -3.40 -6.49
C THR A 36 10.20 -3.80 -5.01
N SER A 37 9.25 -3.19 -4.31
CA SER A 37 8.93 -3.57 -2.93
C SER A 37 7.48 -4.03 -2.83
N ALA A 38 7.25 -4.97 -1.91
CA ALA A 38 5.90 -5.42 -1.55
C ALA A 38 4.94 -4.24 -1.29
N ALA A 39 5.42 -3.20 -0.58
CA ALA A 39 4.62 -2.01 -0.32
C ALA A 39 4.28 -1.20 -1.59
N ARG A 40 5.18 -1.14 -2.58
CA ARG A 40 4.93 -0.45 -3.86
C ARG A 40 3.89 -1.22 -4.67
N GLU A 41 4.04 -2.54 -4.78
CA GLU A 41 3.11 -3.38 -5.53
C GLU A 41 1.72 -3.42 -4.90
N VAL A 42 1.61 -3.59 -3.57
CA VAL A 42 0.31 -3.54 -2.88
C VAL A 42 -0.37 -2.19 -3.07
N ARG A 43 0.36 -1.06 -2.98
CA ARG A 43 -0.22 0.27 -3.22
C ARG A 43 -0.66 0.46 -4.67
N ARG A 44 0.09 -0.07 -5.63
CA ARG A 44 -0.25 -0.03 -7.05
C ARG A 44 -1.54 -0.82 -7.28
N PHE A 45 -1.59 -2.06 -6.80
CA PHE A 45 -2.77 -2.91 -6.86
C PHE A 45 -4.00 -2.22 -6.26
N ILE A 46 -3.88 -1.63 -5.06
CA ILE A 46 -5.00 -0.91 -4.42
C ILE A 46 -5.52 0.22 -5.31
N ARG A 47 -4.64 1.03 -5.92
CA ARG A 47 -5.07 2.12 -6.81
C ARG A 47 -5.75 1.61 -8.06
N GLU A 48 -5.17 0.60 -8.71
CA GLU A 48 -5.72 -0.02 -9.92
C GLU A 48 -7.08 -0.67 -9.62
N PHE A 49 -7.21 -1.34 -8.49
CA PHE A 49 -8.47 -1.94 -8.03
C PHE A 49 -9.55 -0.87 -7.80
N ILE A 50 -9.24 0.21 -7.09
CA ILE A 50 -10.18 1.32 -6.87
C ILE A 50 -10.59 1.96 -8.20
N ALA A 51 -9.64 2.25 -9.09
CA ALA A 51 -9.91 2.86 -10.39
C ALA A 51 -10.86 1.97 -11.21
N LYS A 52 -10.52 0.67 -11.32
CA LYS A 52 -11.33 -0.32 -12.05
C LYS A 52 -12.77 -0.38 -11.53
N HIS A 53 -12.99 -0.32 -10.22
CA HIS A 53 -14.35 -0.44 -9.67
C HIS A 53 -15.13 0.88 -9.65
N ASN A 54 -14.46 2.04 -9.64
CA ASN A 54 -15.13 3.33 -9.78
C ASN A 54 -15.64 3.57 -11.21
N GLU A 55 -14.88 3.14 -12.23
CA GLU A 55 -15.31 3.19 -13.63
C GLU A 55 -16.53 2.30 -13.89
N GLN A 56 -16.66 1.16 -13.21
CA GLN A 56 -17.82 0.26 -13.33
C GLN A 56 -19.07 0.77 -12.58
N ASN A 57 -18.91 1.73 -11.68
CA ASN A 57 -20.02 2.31 -10.91
C ASN A 57 -20.58 3.61 -11.53
N THR A 58 -20.08 4.00 -12.71
CA THR A 58 -20.51 5.20 -13.45
C THR A 58 -21.20 4.89 -14.79
N LEU A 59 -21.56 3.62 -15.03
CA LEU A 59 -22.44 3.15 -16.11
C LEU A 59 -23.79 2.71 -15.51
#